data_AF-A0A4Q3YTE7-F1
#
_entry.id   AF-A0A4Q3YTE7-F1
#
_cell.length_a   1.000
_cell.length_b   1.000
_cell.length_c   1.000
_cell.angle_alpha   90.00
_cell.angle_beta   90.00
_cell.angle_gamma   90.00
#
_symmetry.space_group_name_H-M   'P 1'
#
loop_
_entity.id
_entity.type
_entity.pdbx_description
1 polymer ?
#
loop_
_entity_poly.entity_id
_entity_poly.type
_entity_poly.pdbx_seq_one_letter_code
_entity_poly.pdbx_strand_id
1 'polypeptide(L)'
;IGLDNIVAVAMPDAVLVAHKDRAQQVKQAVAQLHADGHAQARTLPRAYRPWGWYESLTNGQRFQVKRIVVHPGAALSLQSHHHR
;
A
#
# COMPACT_ATOMS: atom_id res chain seq x y z
N ILE A 1 21.47 -6.41 -18.02
CA ILE A 1 22.52 -7.44 -17.87
C ILE A 1 23.63 -6.81 -17.06
N GLY A 2 24.02 -7.43 -15.94
CA GLY A 2 24.93 -6.92 -14.92
C GLY A 2 24.28 -5.90 -13.97
N LEU A 3 23.88 -6.33 -12.77
CA LEU A 3 23.55 -5.44 -11.66
C LEU A 3 24.27 -5.97 -10.43
N ASP A 4 25.23 -5.21 -9.92
CA ASP A 4 26.05 -5.60 -8.78
C ASP A 4 25.57 -4.91 -7.50
N ASN A 5 25.53 -5.68 -6.42
CA ASN A 5 25.30 -5.20 -5.05
C ASN A 5 24.05 -4.29 -4.91
N ILE A 6 22.94 -4.66 -5.56
CA ILE A 6 21.66 -3.96 -5.45
C ILE A 6 20.68 -4.67 -4.51
N VAL A 7 19.78 -3.87 -3.94
CA VAL A 7 18.57 -4.30 -3.24
C VAL A 7 17.39 -3.78 -4.06
N ALA A 8 16.51 -4.69 -4.46
CA ALA A 8 15.25 -4.37 -5.12
C ALA A 8 14.08 -4.87 -4.26
N VAL A 9 13.18 -3.97 -3.87
CA VAL A 9 11.96 -4.29 -3.12
C VAL A 9 10.77 -3.89 -3.98
N ALA A 10 9.97 -4.88 -4.38
CA ALA A 10 8.75 -4.65 -5.13
C ALA A 10 7.54 -4.71 -4.19
N MET A 11 6.75 -3.64 -4.19
CA MET A 11 5.43 -3.56 -3.57
C MET A 11 4.37 -3.41 -4.66
N PRO A 12 3.08 -3.65 -4.36
CA PRO A 12 2.02 -3.55 -5.37
C PRO A 12 1.90 -2.18 -6.05
N ASP A 13 2.37 -1.10 -5.40
CA ASP A 13 2.22 0.29 -5.82
C ASP A 13 3.55 1.02 -6.08
N ALA A 14 4.69 0.39 -5.78
CA ALA A 14 6.01 0.98 -5.97
C ALA A 14 7.12 -0.10 -6.03
N VAL A 15 8.22 0.20 -6.73
CA VAL A 15 9.44 -0.59 -6.68
C VAL A 15 10.58 0.31 -6.20
N LEU A 16 11.24 -0.09 -5.12
CA LEU A 16 12.46 0.52 -4.63
C LEU A 16 13.66 -0.24 -5.20
N VAL A 17 14.59 0.46 -5.83
CA VAL A 17 15.87 -0.10 -6.27
C VAL A 17 16.98 0.78 -5.73
N ALA A 18 17.92 0.20 -4.99
CA ALA A 18 19.05 0.91 -4.42
C ALA A 18 20.29 0.02 -4.35
N HIS A 19 21.48 0.61 -4.37
CA HIS A 19 22.71 -0.11 -4.03
C HIS A 19 22.73 -0.46 -2.54
N LYS A 20 23.20 -1.65 -2.16
CA LYS A 20 23.19 -2.18 -0.80
C LYS A 20 23.89 -1.26 0.19
N ASP A 21 25.00 -0.66 -0.22
CA ASP A 21 25.78 0.26 0.62
C ASP A 21 25.03 1.57 0.91
N ARG A 22 23.96 1.87 0.16
CA ARG A 22 23.12 3.06 0.33
C ARG A 22 21.76 2.74 0.93
N ALA A 23 21.57 1.54 1.49
CA ALA A 23 20.29 1.11 2.07
C ALA A 23 19.76 2.08 3.15
N GLN A 24 20.63 2.80 3.87
CA GLN A 24 20.20 3.80 4.86
C GLN A 24 19.56 5.07 4.22
N GLN A 25 19.88 5.38 2.96
CA GLN A 25 19.32 6.53 2.23
C GLN A 25 17.84 6.31 1.85
N VAL A 26 17.34 5.08 1.96
CA VAL A 26 15.91 4.75 1.74
C VAL A 26 15.02 5.60 2.65
N LYS A 27 15.43 5.83 3.91
CA LYS A 27 14.68 6.69 4.84
C LYS A 27 14.53 8.12 4.32
N GLN A 28 15.59 8.66 3.70
CA GLN A 28 15.57 10.01 3.14
C GLN A 28 14.68 10.06 1.89
N ALA A 29 14.75 9.06 1.03
CA ALA A 29 13.88 8.95 -0.14
C ALA A 29 12.39 8.87 0.26
N VAL A 30 12.05 8.06 1.26
CA VAL A 30 10.68 7.96 1.79
C VAL A 30 10.24 9.28 2.43
N ALA A 31 11.13 9.96 3.18
CA ALA A 31 10.84 11.27 3.77
C ALA A 31 10.57 12.33 2.70
N GLN A 32 11.33 12.33 1.60
CA GLN A 32 11.10 13.21 0.46
C GLN A 32 9.76 12.91 -0.22
N LEU A 33 9.48 11.64 -0.53
CA LEU A 33 8.20 11.24 -1.10
C LEU A 33 7.01 11.64 -0.21
N HIS A 34 7.20 11.56 1.11
CA HIS A 34 6.21 12.01 2.08
C HIS A 34 6.04 13.54 2.06
N ALA A 35 7.11 14.32 1.95
CA ALA A 35 7.07 15.79 1.85
C ALA A 35 6.35 16.23 0.56
N ASP A 36 6.62 15.55 -0.55
CA ASP A 36 6.02 15.81 -1.86
C ASP A 36 4.57 15.31 -1.97
N GLY A 37 4.08 14.61 -0.94
CA GLY A 37 2.69 14.19 -0.85
C GLY A 37 2.34 12.93 -1.62
N HIS A 38 3.32 12.13 -2.02
CA HIS A 38 3.08 10.87 -2.71
C HIS A 38 2.36 9.85 -1.80
N ALA A 39 1.29 9.26 -2.31
CA ALA A 39 0.44 8.33 -1.54
C ALA A 39 1.19 7.08 -1.07
N GLN A 40 2.16 6.61 -1.86
CA GLN A 40 2.99 5.44 -1.60
C GLN A 40 3.87 5.59 -0.34
N ALA A 41 4.15 6.84 0.08
CA ALA A 41 4.90 7.11 1.30
C ALA A 41 4.01 7.19 2.56
N ARG A 42 2.67 7.15 2.40
CA ARG A 42 1.70 7.35 3.48
C ARG A 42 0.74 6.20 3.67
N THR A 43 0.37 5.53 2.58
CA THR A 43 -0.74 4.59 2.54
C THR A 43 -0.25 3.27 1.98
N LEU A 44 -0.34 2.23 2.79
CA LEU A 44 -0.19 0.87 2.28
C LEU A 44 -1.44 0.52 1.46
N PRO A 45 -1.29 -0.17 0.31
CA PRO A 45 -2.43 -0.58 -0.52
C PRO A 45 -3.46 -1.40 0.27
N ARG A 46 -2.98 -2.15 1.27
CA ARG A 46 -3.75 -3.07 2.10
C ARG A 46 -3.79 -2.62 3.56
N ALA A 47 -5.00 -2.58 4.09
CA ALA A 47 -5.28 -2.28 5.49
C ALA A 47 -5.75 -3.56 6.20
N TYR A 48 -5.00 -3.99 7.20
CA TYR A 48 -5.32 -5.17 8.02
C TYR A 48 -6.23 -4.79 9.19
N ARG A 49 -7.17 -5.67 9.53
CA ARG A 49 -8.17 -5.52 10.59
C ARG A 49 -8.34 -6.86 11.34
N PRO A 50 -8.89 -6.87 12.56
CA PRO A 50 -9.10 -8.12 13.31
C PRO A 50 -9.91 -9.19 12.57
N TRP A 51 -10.80 -8.79 11.65
CA TRP A 51 -11.63 -9.71 10.86
C TRP A 51 -11.01 -10.16 9.52
N GLY A 52 -9.84 -9.63 9.15
CA GLY A 52 -9.20 -9.87 7.85
C GLY A 52 -8.53 -8.64 7.29
N TRP A 53 -8.79 -8.30 6.03
CA TRP A 53 -8.19 -7.11 5.42
C TRP A 53 -9.03 -6.58 4.26
N TYR A 54 -8.79 -5.32 3.92
CA TYR A 54 -9.25 -4.77 2.64
C TYR A 54 -8.11 -4.08 1.90
N GLU A 55 -8.25 -4.03 0.58
CA GLU A 55 -7.33 -3.38 -0.34
C GLU A 55 -8.12 -2.49 -1.30
N SER A 56 -7.68 -1.25 -1.47
CA SER A 56 -8.29 -0.33 -2.42
C SER A 56 -7.73 -0.59 -3.81
N LEU A 57 -8.57 -1.05 -4.73
CA LEU A 57 -8.15 -1.37 -6.10
C LEU A 57 -8.25 -0.16 -7.02
N THR A 58 -9.32 0.64 -6.86
CA THR A 58 -9.54 1.85 -7.67
C THR A 58 -10.40 2.84 -6.90
N ASN A 59 -10.02 4.12 -6.98
CA ASN A 59 -10.79 5.24 -6.46
C ASN A 59 -11.16 6.15 -7.63
N GLY A 60 -12.46 6.36 -7.84
CA GLY A 60 -13.00 7.33 -8.79
C GLY A 60 -13.76 8.42 -8.06
N GLN A 61 -14.16 9.48 -8.77
CA GLN A 61 -14.87 10.62 -8.18
C GLN A 61 -16.14 10.23 -7.42
N ARG A 62 -16.86 9.20 -7.88
CA ARG A 62 -18.16 8.77 -7.32
C ARG A 62 -18.21 7.31 -6.92
N PHE A 63 -17.06 6.62 -6.92
CA PHE A 63 -17.00 5.22 -6.59
C PHE A 63 -15.65 4.83 -5.99
N GLN A 64 -15.66 3.75 -5.23
CA GLN A 64 -14.45 3.09 -4.75
C GLN A 64 -14.64 1.58 -4.88
N VAL A 65 -13.63 0.91 -5.43
CA VAL A 65 -13.59 -0.55 -5.52
C VAL A 65 -12.61 -1.06 -4.47
N LYS A 66 -13.10 -1.92 -3.58
CA LYS A 66 -12.28 -2.61 -2.58
C LYS A 66 -12.36 -4.11 -2.76
N ARG A 67 -11.22 -4.78 -2.66
CA ARG A 67 -11.15 -6.22 -2.40
C ARG A 67 -11.13 -6.41 -0.89
N ILE A 68 -12.10 -7.16 -0.37
CA ILE A 68 -12.24 -7.44 1.06
C ILE A 68 -12.09 -8.95 1.26
N VAL A 69 -11.22 -9.34 2.19
CA VAL A 69 -11.08 -10.72 2.63
C VAL A 69 -11.47 -10.79 4.08
N VAL A 70 -12.47 -11.63 4.37
CA VAL A 70 -12.92 -11.93 5.72
C VAL A 70 -12.38 -13.31 6.09
N HIS A 71 -11.67 -13.39 7.20
CA HIS A 71 -11.16 -14.67 7.68
C HIS A 71 -12.32 -15.58 8.15
N PRO A 72 -12.14 -16.91 8.10
CA PRO A 72 -13.14 -17.84 8.59
C PRO A 72 -13.58 -17.50 10.03
N GLY A 73 -14.89 -17.45 10.27
CA GLY A 73 -15.48 -17.14 11.58
C GLY A 73 -15.48 -15.65 11.98
N ALA A 74 -14.91 -14.76 11.17
CA ALA A 74 -14.97 -13.32 11.40
C ALA A 74 -16.18 -12.67 10.70
N ALA A 75 -16.49 -11.43 11.11
CA ALA A 75 -17.59 -10.67 10.54
C ALA A 75 -17.22 -9.20 10.32
N LEU A 76 -17.86 -8.61 9.31
CA LEU A 76 -17.90 -7.17 9.10
C LEU A 76 -19.06 -6.58 9.90
N SER A 77 -18.92 -5.35 10.38
CA SER A 77 -20.06 -4.62 10.92
C SER A 77 -21.08 -4.29 9.82
N LEU A 78 -22.35 -4.17 10.19
CA LEU A 78 -23.40 -3.71 9.27
C LEU A 78 -23.01 -2.35 8.68
N GLN A 79 -23.12 -2.24 7.35
CA GLN A 79 -22.83 -1.01 6.62
C GLN A 79 -24.16 -0.38 6.18
N SER A 80 -24.36 0.90 6.52
CA SER A 80 -25.49 1.68 6.00
C SER A 80 -25.13 2.24 4.63
N HIS A 81 -26.06 2.12 3.69
CA HIS A 81 -25.95 2.70 2.36
C HIS A 81 -27.16 3.59 2.11
N HIS A 82 -26.95 4.90 2.12
CA HIS A 82 -28.06 5.86 2.03
C HIS A 82 -28.81 5.83 0.69
N HIS A 83 -28.16 5.37 -0.37
CA HIS A 83 -28.69 5.35 -1.74
C HIS A 83 -28.61 3.95 -2.39
N ARG A 84 -28.66 2.89 -1.58
CA ARG A 84 -28.79 1.51 -2.10
C ARG A 84 -30.26 1.13 -2.29
#